data_AF-A0A6J8CBF2-F1
#
_entry.id   AF-A0A6J8CBF2-F1
#
_cell.length_a   1.000
_cell.length_b   1.000
_cell.length_c   1.000
_cell.angle_alpha   90.00
_cell.angle_beta   90.00
_cell.angle_gamma   90.00
#
_symmetry.space_group_name_H-M   'P 1'
#
loop_
_entity.id
_entity.type
_entity.pdbx_description
1 polymer ?
#
loop_
_entity_poly.entity_id
_entity_poly.type
_entity_poly.pdbx_seq_one_letter_code
_entity_poly.pdbx_strand_id
1 'polypeptide(L)'
;MTLAFLIKHKSGGKFIHPEGEHRNPDNDTKLLLHQDIHDRMHFQFDVQEGHWGYIRHVSSGKIVHPDGGNLFPGNDTNLVLHSDHHAGALFALDNVDDYIIHKGGRFVHPDDGSPNPGNDTYVVLHEDKHDAMKFKFVSPDDINQEVLIYGKTSVNGHWEIINTIINPMAEHTYTRSLTVGKSKTESRSSTFAFKWEISSGFSVNTAFGSASASMSASTEYMIKKVSSNTWSEQKTVTNQIKVVPGKSVVTWQYVFDVAQCDHKAIFHSNILADTDSVSNKPEDLAGVAYD
;
A
#
# COMPACT_ATOMS: atom_id res chain seq x y z
N MET A 1 17.75 5.17 1.10
CA MET A 1 18.36 4.21 0.17
C MET A 1 17.21 3.37 -0.36
N THR A 2 16.99 3.31 -1.68
CA THR A 2 15.91 2.50 -2.29
C THR A 2 16.26 1.02 -2.18
N LEU A 3 15.31 0.20 -1.73
CA LEU A 3 15.50 -1.25 -1.55
C LEU A 3 15.62 -1.93 -2.93
N ALA A 4 16.64 -2.77 -3.10
CA ALA A 4 16.75 -3.64 -4.27
C ALA A 4 15.78 -4.83 -4.12
N PHE A 5 15.25 -5.31 -5.24
CA PHE A 5 14.28 -6.41 -5.28
C PHE A 5 14.41 -7.24 -6.54
N LEU A 6 13.82 -8.42 -6.51
CA LEU A 6 13.65 -9.30 -7.66
C LEU A 6 12.20 -9.21 -8.16
N ILE A 7 12.00 -9.23 -9.48
CA ILE A 7 10.67 -9.29 -10.08
C ILE A 7 10.37 -10.75 -10.42
N LYS A 8 9.52 -11.39 -9.62
CA LYS A 8 9.21 -12.82 -9.71
C LYS A 8 7.86 -13.05 -10.38
N HIS A 9 7.85 -13.77 -11.49
CA HIS A 9 6.63 -14.28 -12.11
C HIS A 9 5.92 -15.22 -11.14
N LYS A 10 4.68 -14.86 -10.78
CA LYS A 10 4.00 -15.45 -9.61
C LYS A 10 3.69 -16.93 -9.79
N SER A 11 3.23 -17.33 -10.98
CA SER A 11 2.82 -18.71 -11.24
C SER A 11 4.00 -19.61 -11.65
N GLY A 12 4.93 -19.10 -12.46
CA GLY A 12 6.07 -19.87 -12.97
C GLY A 12 7.30 -19.85 -12.06
N GLY A 13 7.34 -18.94 -11.08
CA GLY A 13 8.43 -18.81 -10.11
C GLY A 13 9.74 -18.26 -10.67
N LYS A 14 9.80 -17.95 -11.97
CA LYS A 14 10.95 -17.35 -12.67
C LYS A 14 11.04 -15.85 -12.41
N PHE A 15 12.15 -15.24 -12.80
CA PHE A 15 12.43 -13.84 -12.57
C PHE A 15 12.71 -13.10 -13.87
N ILE A 16 12.44 -11.80 -13.90
CA ILE A 16 12.82 -10.95 -15.04
C ILE A 16 14.34 -10.75 -15.06
N HIS A 17 14.97 -11.00 -16.20
CA HIS A 17 16.40 -10.80 -16.46
C HIS A 17 16.60 -9.94 -17.71
N PRO A 18 17.70 -9.17 -17.80
CA PRO A 18 18.22 -8.77 -19.09
C PRO A 18 18.79 -9.97 -19.85
N GLU A 19 18.49 -10.07 -21.14
CA GLU A 19 19.07 -11.07 -22.03
C GLU A 19 20.61 -11.01 -21.99
N GLY A 20 21.25 -12.19 -21.98
CA GLY A 20 22.72 -12.33 -21.87
C GLY A 20 23.30 -12.05 -20.49
N GLU A 21 22.50 -11.63 -19.51
CA GLU A 21 22.88 -11.42 -18.11
C GLU A 21 24.13 -10.54 -17.92
N HIS A 22 24.32 -9.53 -18.76
CA HIS A 22 25.44 -8.62 -18.63
C HIS A 22 25.22 -7.63 -17.47
N ARG A 23 26.29 -7.27 -16.74
CA ARG A 23 26.22 -6.22 -15.69
C ARG A 23 25.81 -4.87 -16.26
N ASN A 24 26.24 -4.59 -17.48
CA ASN A 24 25.89 -3.39 -18.23
C ASN A 24 25.35 -3.79 -19.61
N PRO A 25 24.09 -4.23 -19.71
CA PRO A 25 23.48 -4.56 -20.99
C PRO A 25 23.45 -3.32 -21.91
N ASP A 26 23.54 -3.54 -23.21
CA ASP A 26 23.38 -2.45 -24.18
C ASP A 26 21.95 -1.90 -24.15
N ASN A 27 21.76 -0.71 -24.72
CA ASN A 27 20.41 -0.20 -24.94
C ASN A 27 19.62 -1.18 -25.82
N ASP A 28 18.32 -1.27 -25.55
CA ASP A 28 17.38 -2.16 -26.22
C ASP A 28 17.63 -3.66 -25.96
N THR A 29 18.47 -4.00 -24.98
CA THR A 29 18.58 -5.39 -24.51
C THR A 29 17.23 -5.85 -23.97
N LYS A 30 16.69 -6.94 -24.52
CA LYS A 30 15.38 -7.46 -24.15
C LYS A 30 15.36 -8.00 -22.72
N LEU A 31 14.17 -8.00 -22.15
CA LEU A 31 13.87 -8.64 -20.89
C LEU A 31 13.20 -9.99 -21.12
N LEU A 32 13.62 -10.99 -20.34
CA LEU A 32 13.12 -12.36 -20.41
C LEU A 32 12.89 -12.91 -19.01
N LEU A 33 12.23 -14.06 -18.92
CA LEU A 33 12.06 -14.83 -17.70
C LEU A 33 13.12 -15.93 -17.59
N HIS A 34 13.85 -15.97 -16.48
CA HIS A 34 14.85 -16.99 -16.20
C HIS A 34 14.78 -17.45 -14.75
N GLN A 35 15.31 -18.64 -14.44
CA GLN A 35 15.24 -19.21 -13.09
C GLN A 35 16.39 -18.77 -12.17
N ASP A 36 17.49 -18.30 -12.76
CA ASP A 36 18.71 -17.97 -12.02
C ASP A 36 18.51 -16.74 -11.14
N ILE A 37 19.32 -16.61 -10.09
CA ILE A 37 19.26 -15.46 -9.18
C ILE A 37 20.67 -14.95 -8.98
N HIS A 38 20.88 -13.67 -9.26
CA HIS A 38 22.17 -12.99 -9.11
C HIS A 38 22.00 -11.47 -9.17
N ASP A 39 23.02 -10.72 -8.77
CA ASP A 39 22.99 -9.25 -8.72
C ASP A 39 22.67 -8.54 -10.05
N ARG A 40 22.88 -9.22 -11.19
CA ARG A 40 22.58 -8.74 -12.56
C ARG A 40 21.09 -8.85 -12.97
N MET A 41 20.22 -9.29 -12.05
CA MET A 41 18.76 -9.29 -12.24
C MET A 41 18.04 -8.56 -11.10
N HIS A 42 18.79 -7.80 -10.30
CA HIS A 42 18.23 -6.94 -9.26
C HIS A 42 17.66 -5.66 -9.88
N PHE A 43 16.51 -5.25 -9.38
CA PHE A 43 15.85 -4.01 -9.75
C PHE A 43 15.66 -3.10 -8.54
N GLN A 44 15.51 -1.80 -8.83
CA GLN A 44 15.05 -0.76 -7.92
C GLN A 44 13.89 -0.02 -8.58
N PHE A 45 13.12 0.71 -7.79
CA PHE A 45 12.02 1.51 -8.31
C PHE A 45 12.22 2.97 -7.91
N ASP A 46 12.39 3.82 -8.91
CA ASP A 46 12.59 5.25 -8.72
C ASP A 46 11.27 5.98 -9.00
N VAL A 47 10.53 6.26 -7.93
CA VAL A 47 9.27 7.01 -7.98
C VAL A 47 9.50 8.39 -8.60
N GLN A 48 8.65 8.76 -9.56
CA GLN A 48 8.71 10.05 -10.26
C GLN A 48 7.48 10.92 -9.95
N GLU A 49 6.28 10.37 -10.20
CA GLU A 49 5.03 11.09 -10.05
C GLU A 49 3.96 10.17 -9.46
N GLY A 50 3.64 10.41 -8.20
CA GLY A 50 2.75 9.56 -7.43
C GLY A 50 3.15 8.08 -7.43
N HIS A 51 2.28 7.19 -7.87
CA HIS A 51 2.61 5.75 -7.96
C HIS A 51 3.42 5.37 -9.22
N TRP A 52 3.66 6.31 -10.15
CA TRP A 52 4.44 6.07 -11.36
C TRP A 52 5.93 6.29 -11.13
N GLY A 53 6.74 5.39 -11.66
CA GLY A 53 8.18 5.45 -11.55
C GLY A 53 8.91 4.59 -12.58
N TYR A 54 10.23 4.63 -12.50
CA TYR A 54 11.11 3.82 -13.35
C TYR A 54 11.49 2.53 -12.64
N ILE A 55 11.35 1.41 -13.34
CA ILE A 55 11.93 0.13 -12.91
C ILE A 55 13.39 0.15 -13.38
N ARG A 56 14.33 0.37 -12.46
CA ARG A 56 15.75 0.52 -12.76
C ARG A 56 16.50 -0.78 -12.50
N HIS A 57 17.20 -1.28 -13.51
CA HIS A 57 18.15 -2.36 -13.34
C HIS A 57 19.35 -1.87 -12.51
N VAL A 58 19.62 -2.53 -11.38
CA VAL A 58 20.59 -2.05 -10.38
C VAL A 58 22.00 -1.98 -10.94
N SER A 59 22.44 -3.03 -11.64
CA SER A 59 23.84 -3.14 -12.07
C SER A 59 24.23 -2.14 -13.16
N SER A 60 23.29 -1.73 -14.03
CA SER A 60 23.58 -0.81 -15.15
C SER A 60 23.04 0.60 -14.96
N GLY A 61 22.08 0.80 -14.06
CA GLY A 61 21.34 2.05 -13.93
C GLY A 61 20.35 2.33 -15.06
N LYS A 62 20.24 1.43 -16.06
CA LYS A 62 19.23 1.53 -17.14
C LYS A 62 17.85 1.17 -16.60
N ILE A 63 16.82 1.65 -17.28
CA ILE A 63 15.43 1.46 -16.86
C ILE A 63 14.65 0.64 -17.89
N VAL A 64 13.57 0.01 -17.43
CA VAL A 64 12.67 -0.78 -18.29
C VAL A 64 11.88 0.14 -19.21
N HIS A 65 11.83 -0.20 -20.49
CA HIS A 65 11.07 0.49 -21.54
C HIS A 65 10.20 -0.51 -22.30
N PRO A 66 9.03 -0.08 -22.81
CA PRO A 66 8.51 -0.71 -24.03
C PRO A 66 9.49 -0.42 -25.17
N ASP A 67 9.77 -1.42 -26.01
CA ASP A 67 10.56 -1.24 -27.21
C ASP A 67 10.00 -0.07 -28.08
N GLY A 68 10.90 0.81 -28.51
CA GLY A 68 10.57 2.07 -29.19
C GLY A 68 10.07 3.22 -28.28
N GLY A 69 9.93 3.02 -26.96
CA GLY A 69 9.70 4.09 -25.99
C GLY A 69 8.33 4.79 -26.06
N ASN A 70 7.34 4.18 -26.72
CA ASN A 70 6.02 4.78 -26.94
C ASN A 70 5.21 4.94 -25.64
N LEU A 71 4.43 6.02 -25.53
CA LEU A 71 3.52 6.23 -24.39
C LEU A 71 2.31 5.28 -24.41
N PHE A 72 1.90 4.83 -25.60
CA PHE A 72 0.79 3.89 -25.80
C PHE A 72 1.26 2.70 -26.65
N PRO A 73 2.18 1.86 -26.15
CA PRO A 73 2.69 0.70 -26.88
C PRO A 73 1.55 -0.28 -27.17
N GLY A 74 1.62 -1.00 -28.29
CA GLY A 74 0.62 -2.02 -28.65
C GLY A 74 0.75 -3.30 -27.80
N ASN A 75 -0.18 -4.23 -27.99
CA ASN A 75 -0.01 -5.60 -27.47
C ASN A 75 1.26 -6.23 -28.07
N ASP A 76 1.88 -7.13 -27.31
CA ASP A 76 3.09 -7.89 -27.64
C ASP A 76 4.33 -7.01 -27.88
N THR A 77 4.30 -5.76 -27.42
CA THR A 77 5.50 -4.90 -27.43
C THR A 77 6.50 -5.43 -26.40
N ASN A 78 7.69 -5.83 -26.85
CA ASN A 78 8.77 -6.30 -25.99
C ASN A 78 9.15 -5.25 -24.93
N LEU A 79 9.57 -5.72 -23.76
CA LEU A 79 10.25 -4.89 -22.79
C LEU A 79 11.76 -4.99 -22.94
N VAL A 80 12.43 -3.85 -22.81
CA VAL A 80 13.88 -3.72 -22.96
C VAL A 80 14.48 -2.87 -21.84
N LEU A 81 15.80 -2.91 -21.67
CA LEU A 81 16.54 -1.93 -20.88
C LEU A 81 17.04 -0.79 -21.77
N HIS A 82 16.81 0.45 -21.35
CA HIS A 82 17.29 1.63 -22.05
C HIS A 82 17.77 2.72 -21.06
N SER A 83 18.66 3.60 -21.52
CA SER A 83 19.22 4.68 -20.69
C SER A 83 18.32 5.91 -20.54
N ASP A 84 17.44 6.13 -21.51
CA ASP A 84 16.63 7.35 -21.59
C ASP A 84 15.55 7.39 -20.51
N HIS A 85 15.17 8.59 -20.06
CA HIS A 85 14.14 8.76 -19.03
C HIS A 85 13.03 9.66 -19.59
N HIS A 86 11.84 9.09 -19.75
CA HIS A 86 10.68 9.82 -20.28
C HIS A 86 9.36 9.18 -19.84
N ALA A 87 8.23 9.86 -20.10
CA ALA A 87 6.91 9.41 -19.69
C ALA A 87 6.51 8.04 -20.27
N GLY A 88 7.02 7.68 -21.45
CA GLY A 88 6.82 6.35 -22.06
C GLY A 88 7.52 5.19 -21.35
N ALA A 89 8.35 5.44 -20.33
CA ALA A 89 9.04 4.42 -19.55
C ALA A 89 8.52 4.32 -18.10
N LEU A 90 7.36 4.93 -17.82
CA LEU A 90 6.76 4.92 -16.49
C LEU A 90 5.90 3.67 -16.28
N PHE A 91 6.10 3.05 -15.14
CA PHE A 91 5.36 1.88 -14.66
C PHE A 91 4.86 2.11 -13.23
N ALA A 92 3.88 1.32 -12.82
CA ALA A 92 3.46 1.20 -11.44
C ALA A 92 3.47 -0.28 -11.02
N LEU A 93 3.90 -0.55 -9.78
CA LEU A 93 4.15 -1.89 -9.24
C LEU A 93 3.09 -2.26 -8.19
N ASP A 94 2.01 -2.93 -8.61
CA ASP A 94 0.87 -3.21 -7.73
C ASP A 94 1.12 -4.47 -6.87
N ASN A 95 1.57 -4.28 -5.63
CA ASN A 95 1.77 -5.35 -4.63
C ASN A 95 0.44 -5.98 -4.13
N VAL A 96 -0.73 -5.41 -4.42
CA VAL A 96 -2.03 -5.90 -3.91
C VAL A 96 -2.65 -6.91 -4.86
N ASP A 97 -2.68 -6.56 -6.14
CA ASP A 97 -3.21 -7.39 -7.22
C ASP A 97 -2.11 -8.17 -7.97
N ASP A 98 -0.85 -7.97 -7.58
CA ASP A 98 0.37 -8.62 -8.09
C ASP A 98 0.59 -8.38 -9.59
N TYR A 99 0.54 -7.14 -10.07
CA TYR A 99 0.85 -6.85 -11.48
C TYR A 99 1.77 -5.64 -11.64
N ILE A 100 2.37 -5.55 -12.83
CA ILE A 100 3.12 -4.38 -13.27
C ILE A 100 2.33 -3.77 -14.42
N ILE A 101 1.98 -2.49 -14.31
CA ILE A 101 1.22 -1.76 -15.32
C ILE A 101 2.09 -0.64 -15.89
N HIS A 102 2.12 -0.52 -17.21
CA HIS A 102 2.71 0.61 -17.93
C HIS A 102 1.74 1.81 -17.93
N LYS A 103 2.27 3.04 -17.98
CA LYS A 103 1.46 4.27 -17.97
C LYS A 103 0.42 4.36 -19.09
N GLY A 104 0.66 3.67 -20.21
CA GLY A 104 -0.28 3.52 -21.32
C GLY A 104 -1.47 2.58 -21.05
N GLY A 105 -1.51 1.90 -19.90
CA GLY A 105 -2.63 1.06 -19.44
C GLY A 105 -2.49 -0.44 -19.68
N ARG A 106 -1.39 -0.90 -20.30
CA ARG A 106 -1.08 -2.33 -20.53
C ARG A 106 -0.24 -2.91 -19.41
N PHE A 107 -0.29 -4.22 -19.27
CA PHE A 107 0.38 -4.97 -18.22
C PHE A 107 1.58 -5.75 -18.75
N VAL A 108 2.53 -6.02 -17.88
CA VAL A 108 3.68 -6.87 -18.16
C VAL A 108 3.25 -8.34 -18.19
N HIS A 109 3.62 -9.07 -19.25
CA HIS A 109 3.25 -10.46 -19.51
C HIS A 109 4.46 -11.28 -19.95
N PRO A 110 4.50 -12.60 -19.68
CA PRO A 110 5.25 -13.50 -20.55
C PRO A 110 4.63 -13.49 -21.96
N ASP A 111 5.45 -13.47 -23.01
CA ASP A 111 5.04 -13.36 -24.43
C ASP A 111 3.98 -14.41 -24.85
N ASP A 112 4.01 -15.60 -24.25
CA ASP A 112 3.05 -16.68 -24.53
C ASP A 112 1.83 -16.70 -23.61
N GLY A 113 1.74 -15.78 -22.65
CA GLY A 113 0.71 -15.78 -21.60
C GLY A 113 0.72 -17.03 -20.71
N SER A 114 1.80 -17.82 -20.73
CA SER A 114 1.86 -19.10 -20.03
C SER A 114 1.93 -18.93 -18.53
N PRO A 115 1.22 -19.75 -17.73
CA PRO A 115 1.39 -19.77 -16.28
C PRO A 115 2.74 -20.36 -15.87
N ASN A 116 3.42 -21.12 -16.74
CA ASN A 116 4.73 -21.70 -16.49
C ASN A 116 5.63 -21.50 -17.73
N PRO A 117 6.07 -20.25 -17.98
CA PRO A 117 6.93 -19.95 -19.11
C PRO A 117 8.26 -20.69 -18.98
N GLY A 118 8.88 -20.98 -20.12
CA GLY A 118 10.23 -21.55 -20.18
C GLY A 118 11.27 -20.56 -19.68
N ASN A 119 12.52 -21.03 -19.56
CA ASN A 119 13.63 -20.07 -19.50
C ASN A 119 13.71 -19.33 -20.84
N ASP A 120 14.14 -18.08 -20.78
CA ASP A 120 14.34 -17.20 -21.92
C ASP A 120 13.04 -16.80 -22.65
N THR A 121 11.87 -17.05 -22.03
CA THR A 121 10.60 -16.49 -22.51
C THR A 121 10.62 -14.97 -22.35
N TYR A 122 10.46 -14.23 -23.46
CA TYR A 122 10.44 -12.77 -23.42
C TYR A 122 9.28 -12.21 -22.60
N VAL A 123 9.49 -10.99 -22.14
CA VAL A 123 8.49 -10.22 -21.42
C VAL A 123 7.97 -9.10 -22.32
N VAL A 124 6.64 -9.01 -22.44
CA VAL A 124 5.94 -8.07 -23.32
C VAL A 124 4.90 -7.25 -22.57
N LEU A 125 4.32 -6.25 -23.23
CA LEU A 125 3.11 -5.57 -22.80
C LEU A 125 1.87 -6.14 -23.46
N HIS A 126 0.84 -6.43 -22.68
CA HIS A 126 -0.45 -6.89 -23.18
C HIS A 126 -1.60 -6.30 -22.34
N GLU A 127 -2.81 -6.20 -22.90
CA GLU A 127 -3.95 -5.56 -22.21
C GLU A 127 -4.73 -6.50 -21.26
N ASP A 128 -4.60 -7.81 -21.49
CA ASP A 128 -5.33 -8.83 -20.74
C ASP A 128 -4.95 -8.86 -19.24
N LYS A 129 -5.90 -9.33 -18.43
CA LYS A 129 -5.69 -9.60 -17.00
C LYS A 129 -6.02 -11.04 -16.70
N HIS A 130 -5.02 -11.80 -16.29
CA HIS A 130 -5.16 -13.20 -15.88
C HIS A 130 -4.06 -13.59 -14.89
N ASP A 131 -4.12 -14.78 -14.31
CA ASP A 131 -3.16 -15.17 -13.27
C ASP A 131 -1.72 -15.30 -13.80
N ALA A 132 -1.55 -15.64 -15.09
CA ALA A 132 -0.23 -15.80 -15.71
C ALA A 132 0.52 -14.48 -16.01
N MET A 133 -0.09 -13.30 -15.79
CA MET A 133 0.62 -12.01 -15.91
C MET A 133 1.01 -11.42 -14.56
N LYS A 134 0.82 -12.18 -13.49
CA LYS A 134 1.08 -11.69 -12.14
C LYS A 134 2.56 -11.76 -11.78
N PHE A 135 3.04 -10.71 -11.13
CA PHE A 135 4.40 -10.57 -10.63
C PHE A 135 4.41 -10.14 -9.18
N LYS A 136 5.33 -10.72 -8.41
CA LYS A 136 5.64 -10.35 -7.03
C LYS A 136 7.00 -9.68 -6.97
N PHE A 137 7.20 -8.87 -5.94
CA PHE A 137 8.47 -8.19 -5.71
C PHE A 137 9.07 -8.71 -4.41
N VAL A 138 10.17 -9.44 -4.52
CA VAL A 138 10.75 -10.20 -3.40
C VAL A 138 12.16 -9.75 -3.07
N SER A 139 12.60 -10.03 -1.85
CA SER A 139 13.95 -9.73 -1.38
C SER A 139 14.99 -10.52 -2.18
N PRO A 140 16.12 -9.91 -2.56
CA PRO A 140 17.26 -10.65 -3.09
C PRO A 140 17.83 -11.68 -2.11
N ASP A 141 17.67 -11.46 -0.80
CA ASP A 141 18.19 -12.33 0.26
C ASP A 141 17.22 -13.48 0.62
N ASP A 142 15.92 -13.29 0.40
CA ASP A 142 14.88 -14.32 0.54
C ASP A 142 13.77 -14.14 -0.50
N ILE A 143 13.76 -15.01 -1.50
CA ILE A 143 12.80 -14.97 -2.62
C ILE A 143 11.35 -15.32 -2.24
N ASN A 144 11.09 -15.61 -0.97
CA ASN A 144 9.76 -15.80 -0.41
C ASN A 144 9.31 -14.61 0.43
N GLN A 145 10.22 -13.69 0.76
CA GLN A 145 9.93 -12.46 1.48
C GLN A 145 9.59 -11.35 0.49
N GLU A 146 8.37 -10.82 0.56
CA GLU A 146 7.94 -9.71 -0.30
C GLU A 146 8.45 -8.38 0.26
N VAL A 147 8.75 -7.42 -0.62
CA VAL A 147 9.29 -6.11 -0.23
C VAL A 147 8.37 -4.97 -0.64
N LEU A 148 8.37 -3.91 0.18
CA LEU A 148 7.59 -2.71 -0.07
C LEU A 148 8.36 -1.75 -0.98
N ILE A 149 7.85 -1.58 -2.19
CA ILE A 149 8.50 -0.81 -3.25
C ILE A 149 8.43 0.70 -2.99
N TYR A 150 7.29 1.20 -2.51
CA TYR A 150 7.02 2.62 -2.35
C TYR A 150 7.55 3.22 -1.03
N GLY A 151 8.48 2.53 -0.38
CA GLY A 151 9.11 2.97 0.87
C GLY A 151 8.22 2.83 2.10
N LYS A 152 8.67 3.41 3.22
CA LYS A 152 7.97 3.32 4.51
C LYS A 152 6.66 4.11 4.47
N THR A 153 5.64 3.51 5.04
CA THR A 153 4.36 4.17 5.34
C THR A 153 4.54 5.13 6.51
N SER A 154 3.97 6.33 6.42
CA SER A 154 3.78 7.20 7.58
C SER A 154 2.36 7.02 8.13
N VAL A 155 2.24 6.81 9.43
CA VAL A 155 0.98 6.83 10.14
C VAL A 155 1.07 7.93 11.19
N ASN A 156 0.17 8.90 11.13
CA ASN A 156 -0.01 9.92 12.16
C ASN A 156 -1.40 9.74 12.77
N GLY A 157 -1.62 10.31 13.95
CA GLY A 157 -2.95 10.35 14.52
C GLY A 157 -3.22 11.63 15.31
N HIS A 158 -4.49 12.01 15.33
CA HIS A 158 -4.97 13.22 16.00
C HIS A 158 -6.39 13.02 16.55
N TRP A 159 -6.75 13.83 17.54
CA TRP A 159 -8.10 13.86 18.09
C TRP A 159 -9.00 14.81 17.31
N GLU A 160 -10.17 14.34 16.89
CA GLU A 160 -11.25 15.15 16.32
C GLU A 160 -12.47 15.17 17.25
N ILE A 161 -13.12 16.32 17.39
CA ILE A 161 -14.38 16.43 18.15
C ILE A 161 -15.50 15.86 17.28
N ILE A 162 -16.22 14.86 17.81
CA ILE A 162 -17.37 14.26 17.10
C ILE A 162 -18.72 14.58 17.76
N ASN A 163 -18.71 15.05 19.00
CA ASN A 163 -19.93 15.48 19.68
C ASN A 163 -19.63 16.48 20.81
N THR A 164 -20.56 17.40 21.07
CA THR A 164 -20.46 18.38 22.17
C THR A 164 -21.84 18.60 22.78
N ILE A 165 -21.93 18.41 24.09
CA ILE A 165 -23.11 18.73 24.89
C ILE A 165 -22.68 19.83 25.86
N ILE A 166 -23.20 21.05 25.69
CA ILE A 166 -22.76 22.22 26.46
C ILE A 166 -23.82 22.56 27.50
N ASN A 167 -23.38 22.69 28.76
CA ASN A 167 -24.20 23.18 29.88
C ASN A 167 -25.66 22.68 29.85
N PRO A 168 -25.89 21.37 29.87
CA PRO A 168 -27.21 20.78 29.73
C PRO A 168 -28.11 21.22 30.90
N MET A 169 -29.39 21.48 30.63
CA MET A 169 -30.32 21.98 31.66
C MET A 169 -30.98 20.86 32.49
N ALA A 170 -30.91 19.61 32.01
CA ALA A 170 -31.53 18.46 32.66
C ALA A 170 -30.64 17.22 32.51
N GLU A 171 -30.72 16.34 33.51
CA GLU A 171 -30.06 15.04 33.46
C GLU A 171 -30.67 14.21 32.35
N HIS A 172 -29.83 13.65 31.48
CA HIS A 172 -30.27 12.70 30.48
C HIS A 172 -29.15 11.68 30.20
N THR A 173 -29.56 10.51 29.73
CA THR A 173 -28.61 9.52 29.23
C THR A 173 -28.49 9.71 27.73
N TYR A 174 -27.31 10.13 27.29
CA TYR A 174 -27.00 10.17 25.88
C TYR A 174 -26.48 8.79 25.46
N THR A 175 -27.22 8.13 24.57
CA THR A 175 -26.82 6.82 24.01
C THR A 175 -26.22 7.04 22.63
N ARG A 176 -24.99 6.57 22.44
CA ARG A 176 -24.34 6.52 21.13
C ARG A 176 -24.10 5.07 20.71
N SER A 177 -24.36 4.78 19.44
CA SER A 177 -24.01 3.51 18.82
C SER A 177 -22.84 3.74 17.87
N LEU A 178 -21.78 2.98 18.05
CA LEU A 178 -20.57 3.08 17.23
C LEU A 178 -20.29 1.73 16.61
N THR A 179 -19.96 1.72 15.32
CA THR A 179 -19.42 0.53 14.67
C THR A 179 -17.93 0.48 14.96
N VAL A 180 -17.48 -0.58 15.64
CA VAL A 180 -16.07 -0.84 15.94
C VAL A 180 -15.65 -2.13 15.27
N GLY A 181 -14.38 -2.25 14.89
CA GLY A 181 -13.95 -3.37 14.07
C GLY A 181 -12.47 -3.36 13.72
N LYS A 182 -12.04 -4.34 12.93
CA LYS A 182 -10.78 -4.23 12.17
C LYS A 182 -11.07 -3.48 10.89
N SER A 183 -10.28 -2.46 10.58
CA SER A 183 -10.47 -1.71 9.34
C SER A 183 -9.47 -2.08 8.28
N LYS A 184 -9.98 -2.17 7.05
CA LYS A 184 -9.17 -2.29 5.85
C LYS A 184 -9.52 -1.09 4.97
N THR A 185 -8.62 -0.13 4.90
CA THR A 185 -8.82 1.05 4.06
C THR A 185 -7.98 0.89 2.79
N GLU A 186 -8.62 1.06 1.64
CA GLU A 186 -7.97 1.09 0.34
C GLU A 186 -7.94 2.54 -0.16
N SER A 187 -6.77 3.05 -0.55
CA SER A 187 -6.68 4.27 -1.36
C SER A 187 -6.57 3.85 -2.81
N ARG A 188 -7.44 4.38 -3.68
CA ARG A 188 -7.46 4.08 -5.11
C ARG A 188 -7.18 5.34 -5.91
N SER A 189 -6.18 5.30 -6.79
CA SER A 189 -6.26 6.02 -8.06
C SER A 189 -7.04 5.15 -9.06
N SER A 190 -7.45 5.68 -10.21
CA SER A 190 -8.22 4.95 -11.23
C SER A 190 -7.60 3.62 -11.69
N THR A 191 -6.32 3.36 -11.42
CA THR A 191 -5.55 2.21 -11.92
C THR A 191 -4.63 1.54 -10.88
N PHE A 192 -4.59 2.02 -9.64
CA PHE A 192 -3.60 1.58 -8.64
C PHE A 192 -4.15 1.57 -7.21
N ALA A 193 -3.80 0.54 -6.44
CA ALA A 193 -4.32 0.33 -5.09
C ALA A 193 -3.21 0.23 -4.03
N PHE A 194 -3.41 0.93 -2.92
CA PHE A 194 -2.66 0.70 -1.68
C PHE A 194 -3.57 0.08 -0.63
N LYS A 195 -3.07 -0.92 0.09
CA LYS A 195 -3.81 -1.59 1.17
C LYS A 195 -3.21 -1.24 2.54
N TRP A 196 -4.07 -0.75 3.43
CA TRP A 196 -3.77 -0.48 4.83
C TRP A 196 -4.57 -1.42 5.74
N GLU A 197 -3.94 -1.97 6.78
CA GLU A 197 -4.63 -2.68 7.86
C GLU A 197 -4.27 -2.02 9.19
N ILE A 198 -5.28 -1.59 9.94
CA ILE A 198 -5.12 -0.98 11.26
C ILE A 198 -5.97 -1.77 12.24
N SER A 199 -5.32 -2.39 13.23
CA SER A 199 -5.99 -3.03 14.35
C SER A 199 -5.81 -2.21 15.63
N SER A 200 -6.92 -1.79 16.23
CA SER A 200 -6.96 -1.15 17.56
C SER A 200 -7.70 -2.05 18.56
N GLY A 201 -7.00 -2.49 19.60
CA GLY A 201 -7.60 -3.20 20.74
C GLY A 201 -7.85 -2.23 21.90
N PHE A 202 -9.07 -2.21 22.46
CA PHE A 202 -9.39 -1.36 23.61
C PHE A 202 -10.07 -2.17 24.72
N SER A 203 -9.61 -1.96 25.96
CA SER A 203 -10.33 -2.34 27.18
C SER A 203 -10.91 -1.05 27.78
N VAL A 204 -12.24 -0.98 27.89
CA VAL A 204 -12.95 0.22 28.34
C VAL A 204 -12.91 0.26 29.87
N ASN A 205 -12.23 1.26 30.47
CA ASN A 205 -12.51 1.65 31.85
C ASN A 205 -12.46 3.18 32.04
N THR A 206 -13.67 3.75 31.99
CA THR A 206 -14.25 4.83 32.80
C THR A 206 -13.63 6.25 32.90
N ALA A 207 -14.57 7.20 32.75
CA ALA A 207 -14.73 8.53 33.34
C ALA A 207 -13.56 9.51 33.50
N PHE A 208 -12.37 9.16 34.02
CA PHE A 208 -11.23 10.09 34.19
C PHE A 208 -9.90 9.33 34.43
N GLY A 209 -9.66 8.22 33.74
CA GLY A 209 -8.45 7.39 33.89
C GLY A 209 -7.68 7.22 32.58
N SER A 210 -6.34 7.22 32.66
CA SER A 210 -5.40 7.09 31.53
C SER A 210 -5.60 5.78 30.76
N ALA A 211 -5.75 5.90 29.44
CA ALA A 211 -5.83 4.77 28.53
C ALA A 211 -4.44 4.39 28.00
N SER A 212 -4.05 3.12 28.15
CA SER A 212 -2.92 2.53 27.43
C SER A 212 -3.46 1.80 26.20
N ALA A 213 -3.16 2.31 25.00
CA ALA A 213 -3.44 1.62 23.74
C ALA A 213 -2.20 0.84 23.31
N SER A 214 -2.34 -0.46 23.05
CA SER A 214 -1.35 -1.23 22.30
C SER A 214 -1.78 -1.21 20.83
N MET A 215 -1.00 -0.57 19.97
CA MET A 215 -1.19 -0.65 18.52
C MET A 215 -0.11 -1.55 17.92
N SER A 216 -0.50 -2.34 16.94
CA SER A 216 0.41 -2.97 16.00
C SER A 216 0.01 -2.49 14.61
N ALA A 217 0.82 -1.62 14.02
CA ALA A 217 0.76 -1.36 12.59
C ALA A 217 1.83 -2.25 11.96
N SER A 218 1.45 -3.46 11.54
CA SER A 218 2.36 -4.32 10.79
C SER A 218 2.22 -3.98 9.32
N THR A 219 3.33 -3.64 8.66
CA THR A 219 3.40 -3.59 7.20
C THR A 219 3.62 -4.99 6.56
N GLU A 220 3.49 -6.06 7.35
CA GLU A 220 3.95 -7.41 7.00
C GLU A 220 3.00 -8.33 6.23
N TYR A 221 1.81 -7.89 5.79
CA TYR A 221 0.88 -8.80 5.10
C TYR A 221 0.21 -8.18 3.87
N MET A 222 0.73 -8.52 2.68
CA MET A 222 -0.02 -8.31 1.43
C MET A 222 -1.17 -9.31 1.33
N ILE A 223 -2.42 -8.81 1.30
CA ILE A 223 -3.62 -9.66 1.12
C ILE A 223 -4.79 -8.94 0.40
N LYS A 224 -5.14 -9.46 -0.79
CA LYS A 224 -6.43 -9.52 -1.52
C LYS A 224 -7.40 -8.32 -1.52
N LYS A 225 -7.61 -7.84 -2.75
CA LYS A 225 -8.76 -7.15 -3.36
C LYS A 225 -10.13 -7.45 -2.72
N VAL A 226 -10.78 -6.46 -2.09
CA VAL A 226 -12.26 -6.30 -2.02
C VAL A 226 -12.56 -4.84 -1.68
N SER A 227 -13.26 -4.14 -2.57
CA SER A 227 -13.83 -2.81 -2.33
C SER A 227 -15.06 -2.85 -1.43
N SER A 228 -15.22 -1.74 -0.70
CA SER A 228 -16.45 -1.15 -0.14
C SER A 228 -16.91 -1.48 1.28
N ASN A 229 -16.13 -2.21 2.08
CA ASN A 229 -16.39 -2.27 3.52
C ASN A 229 -15.16 -1.79 4.29
N THR A 230 -15.25 -0.63 4.92
CA THR A 230 -14.21 -0.06 5.80
C THR A 230 -13.83 -1.01 6.93
N TRP A 231 -14.69 -2.00 7.25
CA TRP A 231 -14.50 -2.95 8.34
C TRP A 231 -14.47 -4.40 7.80
N SER A 232 -13.40 -5.14 8.12
CA SER A 232 -13.26 -6.58 7.83
C SER A 232 -13.92 -7.46 8.90
N GLU A 233 -14.02 -6.94 10.12
CA GLU A 233 -14.84 -7.44 11.21
C GLU A 233 -15.55 -6.22 11.82
N GLN A 234 -16.85 -6.31 12.11
CA GLN A 234 -17.59 -5.20 12.72
C GLN A 234 -18.48 -5.66 13.87
N LYS A 235 -18.57 -4.84 14.92
CA LYS A 235 -19.51 -4.97 16.02
C LYS A 235 -20.04 -3.58 16.37
N THR A 236 -21.34 -3.48 16.62
CA THR A 236 -21.89 -2.26 17.22
C THR A 236 -21.62 -2.28 18.72
N VAL A 237 -20.91 -1.26 19.19
CA VAL A 237 -20.76 -0.98 20.62
C VAL A 237 -21.63 0.22 20.95
N THR A 238 -22.52 0.02 21.91
CA THR A 238 -23.33 1.09 22.47
C THR A 238 -22.61 1.65 23.68
N ASN A 239 -22.33 2.95 23.68
CA ASN A 239 -21.84 3.65 24.87
C ASN A 239 -22.94 4.57 25.40
N GLN A 240 -23.13 4.56 26.72
CA GLN A 240 -24.07 5.44 27.40
C GLN A 240 -23.30 6.42 28.24
N ILE A 241 -23.53 7.71 27.98
CA ILE A 241 -22.92 8.79 28.72
C ILE A 241 -24.00 9.40 29.61
N LYS A 242 -23.75 9.40 30.91
CA LYS A 242 -24.58 10.12 31.86
C LYS A 242 -24.24 11.61 31.79
N VAL A 243 -25.18 12.40 31.30
CA VAL A 243 -25.05 13.85 31.19
C VAL A 243 -25.77 14.48 32.38
N VAL A 244 -25.03 15.22 33.21
CA VAL A 244 -25.58 15.89 34.40
C VAL A 244 -25.74 17.40 34.16
N PRO A 245 -26.77 18.03 34.74
CA PRO A 245 -26.99 19.46 34.58
C PRO A 245 -25.76 20.28 34.93
N GLY A 246 -25.49 21.34 34.16
CA GLY A 246 -24.37 22.23 34.45
C GLY A 246 -22.99 21.76 33.97
N LYS A 247 -22.84 20.49 33.56
CA LYS A 247 -21.55 19.95 33.10
C LYS A 247 -21.56 19.66 31.62
N SER A 248 -20.66 20.30 30.89
CA SER A 248 -20.45 20.00 29.49
C SER A 248 -19.77 18.65 29.31
N VAL A 249 -20.03 18.01 28.17
CA VAL A 249 -19.37 16.79 27.71
C VAL A 249 -18.92 17.01 26.28
N VAL A 250 -17.63 16.81 26.01
CA VAL A 250 -17.04 16.85 24.67
C VAL A 250 -16.48 15.47 24.38
N THR A 251 -16.99 14.85 23.32
CA THR A 251 -16.52 13.55 22.84
C THR A 251 -15.53 13.76 21.70
N TRP A 252 -14.38 13.10 21.84
CA TRP A 252 -13.30 13.06 20.87
C TRP A 252 -13.21 11.67 20.24
N GLN A 253 -12.85 11.62 18.96
CA GLN A 253 -12.47 10.42 18.23
C GLN A 253 -11.03 10.55 17.75
N TYR A 254 -10.21 9.53 17.98
CA TYR A 254 -8.88 9.51 17.41
C TYR A 254 -8.97 9.10 15.94
N VAL A 255 -8.33 9.88 15.07
CA VAL A 255 -8.31 9.69 13.63
C VAL A 255 -6.88 9.43 13.23
N PHE A 256 -6.69 8.48 12.31
CA PHE A 256 -5.38 8.13 11.78
C PHE A 256 -5.24 8.62 10.34
N ASP A 257 -4.17 9.36 10.09
CA ASP A 257 -3.73 9.72 8.75
C ASP A 257 -2.64 8.77 8.30
N VAL A 258 -2.92 7.98 7.29
CA VAL A 258 -1.95 7.07 6.67
C VAL A 258 -1.52 7.64 5.34
N ALA A 259 -0.22 7.68 5.10
CA ALA A 259 0.31 8.06 3.80
C ALA A 259 1.48 7.17 3.37
N GLN A 260 1.56 6.93 2.07
CA GLN A 260 2.72 6.33 1.40
C GLN A 260 2.78 6.90 0.00
N CYS A 261 3.96 7.36 -0.39
CA CYS A 261 4.11 8.20 -1.57
C CYS A 261 3.16 9.42 -1.52
N ASP A 262 2.39 9.68 -2.59
CA ASP A 262 1.36 10.72 -2.68
C ASP A 262 -0.03 10.24 -2.24
N HIS A 263 -0.19 8.95 -1.97
CA HIS A 263 -1.46 8.40 -1.53
C HIS A 263 -1.68 8.66 -0.04
N LYS A 264 -2.88 9.14 0.28
CA LYS A 264 -3.34 9.40 1.65
C LYS A 264 -4.64 8.66 1.91
N ALA A 265 -4.82 8.22 3.14
CA ALA A 265 -6.05 7.63 3.64
C ALA A 265 -6.29 8.13 5.06
N ILE A 266 -7.55 8.42 5.37
CA ILE A 266 -7.98 8.81 6.72
C ILE A 266 -8.77 7.64 7.29
N PHE A 267 -8.42 7.21 8.50
CA PHE A 267 -9.12 6.16 9.22
C PHE A 267 -9.69 6.70 10.54
N HIS A 268 -11.02 6.79 10.60
CA HIS A 268 -11.76 7.10 11.82
C HIS A 268 -11.79 5.87 12.73
N SER A 269 -11.07 5.95 13.86
CA SER A 269 -10.94 4.81 14.75
C SER A 269 -12.13 4.64 15.70
N ASN A 270 -12.13 3.53 16.43
CA ASN A 270 -13.02 3.30 17.57
C ASN A 270 -12.45 3.85 18.89
N ILE A 271 -11.33 4.57 18.86
CA ILE A 271 -10.71 5.14 20.06
C ILE A 271 -11.41 6.47 20.36
N LEU A 272 -12.04 6.52 21.52
CA LEU A 272 -12.87 7.65 21.94
C LEU A 272 -12.47 8.10 23.34
N ALA A 273 -12.61 9.39 23.58
CA ALA A 273 -12.43 9.98 24.90
C ALA A 273 -13.52 11.02 25.14
N ASP A 274 -13.95 11.17 26.39
CA ASP A 274 -14.91 12.18 26.79
C ASP A 274 -14.23 13.13 27.78
N THR A 275 -14.48 14.43 27.65
CA THR A 275 -13.87 15.50 28.45
C THR A 275 -14.93 16.55 28.78
N ASP A 276 -14.64 17.49 29.68
CA ASP A 276 -15.60 18.50 30.14
C ASP A 276 -15.53 19.83 29.37
N SER A 277 -14.58 19.99 28.44
CA SER A 277 -14.40 21.21 27.65
C SER A 277 -13.72 20.92 26.32
N VAL A 278 -14.02 21.76 25.31
CA VAL A 278 -13.34 21.72 24.00
C VAL A 278 -11.85 22.06 24.10
N SER A 279 -11.45 22.74 25.18
CA SER A 279 -10.04 23.08 25.45
C SER A 279 -9.26 21.93 26.10
N ASN A 280 -9.96 20.95 26.67
CA ASN A 280 -9.36 19.84 27.40
C ASN A 280 -9.17 18.65 26.44
N LYS A 281 -8.37 18.85 25.38
CA LYS A 281 -8.03 17.76 24.43
C LYS A 281 -7.41 16.58 25.20
N PRO A 282 -7.80 15.32 24.93
CA PRO A 282 -7.11 14.17 25.49
C PRO A 282 -5.63 14.16 25.07
N GLU A 283 -4.79 13.53 25.87
CA GLU A 283 -3.38 13.32 25.51
C GLU A 283 -3.29 12.50 24.21
N ASP A 284 -2.32 12.85 23.36
CA ASP A 284 -2.07 12.08 22.15
C ASP A 284 -1.52 10.70 22.55
N LEU A 285 -1.94 9.65 21.84
CA LEU A 285 -1.47 8.29 22.12
C LEU A 285 0.05 8.24 21.88
N ALA A 286 0.82 7.76 22.87
CA ALA A 286 2.26 7.64 22.75
C ALA A 286 2.62 6.84 21.48
N GLY A 287 3.40 7.45 20.60
CA GLY A 287 3.71 6.94 19.27
C GLY A 287 4.25 5.51 19.35
N VAL A 288 3.52 4.59 18.72
CA VAL A 288 4.06 3.26 18.46
C VAL A 288 5.17 3.44 17.43
N ALA A 289 6.38 2.99 17.76
CA ALA A 289 7.47 2.96 16.80
C ALA A 289 7.06 2.08 15.62
N TYR A 290 7.13 2.64 14.41
CA TYR A 290 6.79 1.97 13.17
C TYR A 290 8.06 1.35 12.59
N ASP A 291 8.23 0.04 12.74
CA ASP A 291 9.31 -0.71 12.09
C ASP A 291 9.03 -0.90 10.59
#